data_AF-D3XNX6-F1
#
_entry.id   AF-D3XNX6-F1
#
_cell.length_a   1.000
_cell.length_b   1.000
_cell.length_c   1.000
_cell.angle_alpha   90.00
_cell.angle_beta   90.00
_cell.angle_gamma   90.00
#
_symmetry.space_group_name_H-M   'P 1'
#
loop_
_entity.id
_entity.type
_entity.pdbx_description
1 polymer ?
#
loop_
_entity_poly.entity_id
_entity_poly.type
_entity_poly.pdbx_seq_one_letter_code
_entity_poly.pdbx_strand_id
1 'polypeptide(L)'
;GWQHRFPETQFMITATRDLTDWTVRDQALRQERVRLLQECEVRELLGGPGRVTGVRVATAGEGPGTVRDLPADLVVDCTGRASRLRQWLAALGVPAVPEEVVDSGLAYATRLYEAPPGAREGFPVVNVFSDYRAPVPGRSASLVPVEGGRWMISLTGTRGGRPPRREDEFDAFARSLRSPLIARLMATARPLTGVQGSSTAANRRFYCERATAWPDGLVVLGDSLVAFNPIYGHG
;
A
#
# COMPACT_ATOMS: atom_id res chain seq x y z
N GLY A 1 0.62 17.10 -24.66
CA GLY A 1 -0.53 16.52 -25.40
C GLY A 1 -1.06 15.30 -24.69
N TRP A 2 -2.13 14.70 -25.23
CA TRP A 2 -2.63 13.39 -24.80
C TRP A 2 -1.69 12.28 -25.27
N GLN A 3 -1.61 11.18 -24.51
CA GLN A 3 -0.96 9.96 -25.01
C GLN A 3 -1.85 9.29 -26.06
N HIS A 4 -1.22 8.55 -26.98
CA HIS A 4 -1.93 7.75 -27.96
C HIS A 4 -2.80 6.69 -27.26
N ARG A 5 -4.05 6.54 -27.71
CA ARG A 5 -4.95 5.48 -27.24
C ARG A 5 -4.75 4.25 -28.13
N PHE A 6 -4.20 3.20 -27.56
CA PHE A 6 -4.15 1.89 -28.21
C PHE A 6 -5.51 1.19 -28.11
N PRO A 7 -5.85 0.29 -29.05
CA PRO A 7 -7.00 -0.60 -28.90
C PRO A 7 -6.93 -1.38 -27.58
N GLU A 8 -8.10 -1.70 -27.02
CA GLU A 8 -8.19 -2.43 -25.75
C GLU A 8 -7.60 -3.83 -25.91
N THR A 9 -6.57 -4.14 -25.11
CA THR A 9 -5.94 -5.48 -25.06
C THR A 9 -6.04 -6.12 -23.68
N GLN A 10 -6.40 -5.33 -22.66
CA GLN A 10 -6.54 -5.72 -21.27
C GLN A 10 -7.64 -4.87 -20.61
N PHE A 11 -8.26 -5.39 -19.56
CA PHE A 11 -9.19 -4.64 -18.71
C PHE A 11 -8.61 -4.49 -17.30
N MET A 12 -9.01 -3.41 -16.62
CA MET A 12 -8.62 -3.12 -15.24
C MET A 12 -9.87 -3.11 -14.37
N ILE A 13 -9.82 -3.81 -13.25
CA ILE A 13 -10.82 -3.67 -12.20
C ILE A 13 -10.26 -2.68 -11.18
N THR A 14 -11.00 -1.62 -10.92
CA THR A 14 -10.64 -0.59 -9.95
C THR A 14 -11.55 -0.67 -8.74
N ALA A 15 -10.96 -0.74 -7.56
CA ALA A 15 -11.66 -0.77 -6.29
C ALA A 15 -10.82 -0.10 -5.21
N THR A 16 -11.45 0.32 -4.12
CA THR A 16 -10.70 0.72 -2.92
C THR A 16 -9.95 -0.48 -2.32
N ARG A 17 -8.89 -0.18 -1.58
CA ARG A 17 -8.12 -1.21 -0.87
C ARG A 17 -9.00 -1.93 0.14
N ASP A 18 -9.85 -1.20 0.85
CA ASP A 18 -10.76 -1.77 1.85
C ASP A 18 -11.72 -2.78 1.23
N LEU A 19 -12.35 -2.47 0.09
CA LEU A 19 -13.22 -3.42 -0.60
C LEU A 19 -12.44 -4.66 -1.06
N THR A 20 -11.26 -4.45 -1.64
CA THR A 20 -10.42 -5.54 -2.15
C THR A 20 -10.02 -6.49 -1.03
N ASP A 21 -9.47 -5.95 0.06
CA ASP A 21 -9.01 -6.72 1.20
C ASP A 21 -10.16 -7.41 1.91
N TRP A 22 -11.30 -6.73 2.08
CA TRP A 22 -12.48 -7.33 2.68
C TRP A 22 -13.01 -8.50 1.84
N THR A 23 -13.05 -8.35 0.51
CA THR A 23 -13.53 -9.39 -0.40
C THR A 23 -12.63 -10.62 -0.35
N VAL A 24 -11.32 -10.44 -0.41
CA VAL A 24 -10.35 -11.54 -0.32
C VAL A 24 -10.43 -12.22 1.05
N ARG A 25 -10.51 -11.43 2.13
CA ARG A 25 -10.67 -11.93 3.49
C ARG A 25 -11.95 -12.74 3.64
N ASP A 26 -13.09 -12.23 3.19
CA ASP A 26 -14.38 -12.92 3.27
C ASP A 26 -14.33 -14.26 2.54
N GLN A 27 -13.75 -14.30 1.33
CA GLN A 27 -13.58 -15.54 0.58
C GLN A 27 -12.67 -16.55 1.28
N ALA A 28 -11.54 -16.10 1.84
CA ALA A 28 -10.62 -16.97 2.57
C ALA A 28 -11.27 -17.55 3.84
N LEU A 29 -12.04 -16.76 4.58
CA LEU A 29 -12.66 -17.17 5.85
C LEU A 29 -13.88 -18.08 5.68
N ARG A 30 -14.41 -18.22 4.45
CA ARG A 30 -15.41 -19.26 4.14
C ARG A 30 -14.83 -20.67 4.18
N GLN A 31 -13.50 -20.82 4.19
CA GLN A 31 -12.85 -22.11 4.29
C GLN A 31 -12.75 -22.54 5.75
N GLU A 32 -13.28 -23.72 6.09
CA GLU A 32 -13.25 -24.26 7.46
C GLU A 32 -11.84 -24.48 8.01
N ARG A 33 -10.83 -24.57 7.13
CA ARG A 33 -9.42 -24.75 7.49
C ARG A 33 -8.72 -23.45 7.92
N VAL A 34 -9.38 -22.30 7.77
CA VAL A 34 -8.81 -20.99 8.10
C VAL A 34 -9.45 -20.49 9.40
N ARG A 35 -8.62 -20.35 10.45
CA ARG A 35 -9.03 -19.71 11.69
C ARG A 35 -8.44 -18.31 11.77
N LEU A 36 -9.31 -17.34 12.03
CA LEU A 36 -8.91 -15.95 12.23
C LEU A 36 -8.82 -15.60 13.72
N LEU A 37 -7.68 -15.05 14.13
CA LEU A 37 -7.51 -14.40 15.42
C LEU A 37 -7.41 -12.88 15.19
N GLN A 38 -8.48 -12.16 15.54
CA GLN A 38 -8.53 -10.70 15.39
C GLN A 38 -7.90 -9.98 16.58
N GLU A 39 -7.61 -8.70 16.40
CA GLU A 39 -7.06 -7.83 17.46
C GLU A 39 -5.82 -8.45 18.13
N CYS A 40 -5.02 -9.10 17.28
CA CYS A 40 -3.92 -9.96 17.64
C CYS A 40 -2.67 -9.44 16.96
N GLU A 41 -1.68 -9.02 17.74
CA GLU A 41 -0.41 -8.50 17.22
C GLU A 41 0.72 -9.49 17.50
N VAL A 42 1.41 -9.94 16.45
CA VAL A 42 2.63 -10.75 16.59
C VAL A 42 3.75 -9.90 17.19
N ARG A 43 4.28 -10.33 18.33
CA ARG A 43 5.37 -9.67 19.05
C ARG A 43 6.72 -10.26 18.70
N GLU A 44 6.81 -11.59 18.65
CA GLU A 44 8.07 -12.32 18.46
C GLU A 44 7.84 -13.59 17.64
N LEU A 45 8.89 -14.06 16.96
CA LEU A 45 8.97 -15.42 16.45
C LEU A 45 9.49 -16.34 17.57
N LEU A 46 8.95 -17.55 17.66
CA LEU A 46 9.42 -18.58 18.58
C LEU A 46 10.42 -19.50 17.86
N GLY A 47 11.37 -20.06 18.61
CA GLY A 47 12.38 -20.99 18.10
C GLY A 47 13.80 -20.47 18.27
N GLY A 48 14.64 -20.70 17.27
CA GLY A 48 16.04 -20.28 17.26
C GLY A 48 16.56 -20.02 15.84
N PRO A 49 17.87 -19.80 15.67
CA PRO A 49 18.44 -19.35 14.41
C PRO A 49 18.30 -20.38 13.27
N GLY A 50 18.13 -21.66 13.61
CA GLY A 50 17.95 -22.74 12.64
C GLY A 50 16.49 -23.08 12.32
N ARG A 51 15.52 -22.71 13.18
CA ARG A 51 14.11 -23.06 12.97
C ARG A 51 13.17 -22.17 13.76
N VAL A 52 12.13 -21.69 13.09
CA VAL A 52 10.96 -21.05 13.68
C VAL A 52 9.92 -22.13 14.02
N THR A 53 9.33 -22.04 15.21
CA THR A 53 8.38 -23.03 15.75
C THR A 53 7.03 -22.41 16.15
N GLY A 54 6.81 -21.14 15.83
CA GLY A 54 5.57 -20.43 16.15
C GLY A 54 5.76 -18.94 16.32
N VAL A 55 4.75 -18.30 16.92
CA VAL A 55 4.74 -16.86 17.19
C VAL A 55 4.23 -16.57 18.59
N ARG A 56 4.77 -15.54 19.21
CA ARG A 56 4.21 -14.94 20.41
C ARG A 56 3.30 -13.79 20.02
N VAL A 57 2.06 -13.78 20.52
CA VAL A 57 1.04 -12.79 20.17
C VAL A 57 0.46 -12.08 21.38
N ALA A 58 0.13 -10.80 21.24
CA ALA A 58 -0.63 -10.04 22.20
C ALA A 58 -2.06 -9.80 21.70
N THR A 59 -3.05 -10.01 22.55
CA THR A 59 -4.48 -9.86 22.24
C THR A 59 -5.05 -8.64 22.98
N ALA A 60 -5.79 -7.77 22.29
CA ALA A 60 -6.33 -6.57 22.93
C ALA A 60 -7.43 -6.86 23.98
N GLY A 61 -8.12 -7.99 23.86
CA GLY A 61 -9.27 -8.37 24.69
C GLY A 61 -8.97 -9.13 25.99
N GLU A 62 -7.72 -9.57 26.22
CA GLU A 62 -7.34 -10.37 27.39
C GLU A 62 -6.64 -9.54 28.49
N GLY A 63 -6.72 -8.20 28.40
CA GLY A 63 -6.08 -7.26 29.31
C GLY A 63 -4.76 -6.69 28.76
N PRO A 64 -4.31 -5.52 29.24
CA PRO A 64 -3.10 -4.88 28.73
C PRO A 64 -1.88 -5.79 28.94
N GLY A 65 -1.26 -6.24 27.84
CA GLY A 65 -0.01 -6.99 27.90
C GLY A 65 -0.14 -8.51 28.08
N THR A 66 -1.35 -9.09 27.99
CA THR A 66 -1.49 -10.55 27.95
C THR A 66 -0.91 -11.08 26.64
N VAL A 67 0.15 -11.87 26.75
CA VAL A 67 0.86 -12.47 25.62
C VAL A 67 0.73 -13.98 25.70
N ARG A 68 0.54 -14.64 24.56
CA ARG A 68 0.50 -16.10 24.47
C ARG A 68 1.30 -16.63 23.30
N ASP A 69 1.79 -17.84 23.45
CA ASP A 69 2.55 -18.54 22.43
C ASP A 69 1.62 -19.38 21.55
N LEU A 70 1.77 -19.24 20.24
CA LEU A 70 1.05 -20.02 19.23
C LEU A 70 2.07 -20.88 18.48
N PRO A 71 2.17 -22.18 18.79
CA PRO A 71 3.07 -23.08 18.07
C PRO A 71 2.58 -23.30 16.64
N ALA A 72 3.53 -23.40 15.70
CA ALA A 72 3.26 -23.69 14.31
C ALA A 72 4.47 -24.37 13.64
N ASP A 73 4.20 -25.31 12.73
CA ASP A 73 5.26 -25.94 11.92
C ASP A 73 5.79 -25.02 10.82
N LEU A 74 4.98 -24.04 10.41
CA LEU A 74 5.29 -23.04 9.40
C LEU A 74 4.67 -21.69 9.79
N VAL A 75 5.49 -20.64 9.77
CA VAL A 75 5.09 -19.25 9.92
C VAL A 75 5.28 -18.53 8.59
N VAL A 76 4.26 -17.80 8.15
CA VAL A 76 4.32 -16.98 6.93
C VAL A 76 4.16 -15.51 7.31
N ASP A 77 5.21 -14.71 7.13
CA ASP A 77 5.15 -13.27 7.34
C ASP A 77 4.49 -12.58 6.13
N CYS A 78 3.24 -12.17 6.33
CA CYS A 78 2.45 -11.33 5.42
C CYS A 78 2.09 -9.98 6.05
N THR A 79 2.91 -9.48 7.00
CA THR A 79 2.63 -8.23 7.73
C THR A 79 2.91 -6.95 6.92
N GLY A 80 3.42 -7.11 5.70
CA GLY A 80 3.53 -6.06 4.70
C GLY A 80 4.62 -5.04 5.04
N ARG A 81 4.40 -3.78 4.64
CA ARG A 81 5.45 -2.77 4.65
C ARG A 81 6.00 -2.46 6.04
N ALA A 82 5.19 -2.65 7.07
CA ALA A 82 5.54 -2.44 8.46
C ALA A 82 6.11 -3.69 9.15
N SER A 83 6.48 -4.74 8.38
CA SER A 83 7.04 -5.96 8.94
C SER A 83 8.21 -5.71 9.87
N ARG A 84 8.20 -6.45 10.99
CA ARG A 84 9.27 -6.47 12.00
C ARG A 84 10.23 -7.65 11.83
N LEU A 85 10.23 -8.26 10.65
CA LEU A 85 11.01 -9.47 10.34
C LEU A 85 12.50 -9.31 10.68
N ARG A 86 13.10 -8.16 10.39
CA ARG A 86 14.50 -7.87 10.73
C ARG A 86 14.77 -7.98 12.23
N GLN A 87 13.89 -7.39 13.04
CA GLN A 87 14.00 -7.42 14.49
C GLN A 87 13.79 -8.84 15.02
N TRP A 88 12.83 -9.58 14.47
CA TRP A 88 12.56 -10.96 14.86
C TRP A 88 13.70 -11.91 14.52
N LEU A 89 14.27 -11.81 13.31
CA LEU A 89 15.42 -12.62 12.90
C LEU A 89 16.64 -12.34 13.79
N ALA A 90 16.93 -11.05 14.07
CA ALA A 90 18.02 -10.68 14.96
C ALA A 90 17.80 -11.22 16.39
N ALA A 91 16.57 -11.17 16.92
CA ALA A 91 16.24 -11.72 18.23
C ALA A 91 16.40 -13.25 18.30
N LEU A 92 16.18 -13.96 17.19
CA LEU A 92 16.46 -15.39 17.06
C LEU A 92 17.96 -15.71 16.87
N GLY A 93 18.82 -14.69 16.73
CA GLY A 93 20.24 -14.89 16.44
C GLY A 93 20.55 -15.23 14.97
N VAL A 94 19.61 -14.99 14.06
CA VAL A 94 19.83 -15.15 12.62
C VAL A 94 20.74 -14.01 12.13
N PRO A 95 21.81 -14.31 11.37
CA PRO A 95 22.68 -13.28 10.79
C PRO A 95 21.90 -12.25 9.97
N ALA A 96 22.40 -11.02 9.94
CA ALA A 96 21.75 -9.93 9.21
C ALA A 96 21.56 -10.28 7.73
N VAL A 97 20.32 -10.13 7.25
CA VAL A 97 19.96 -10.38 5.85
C VAL A 97 20.01 -9.07 5.07
N PRO A 98 20.65 -9.05 3.88
CA PRO A 98 20.75 -7.83 3.07
C PRO A 98 19.39 -7.26 2.69
N GLU A 99 19.30 -5.94 2.65
CA GLU A 99 18.18 -5.21 2.08
C GLU A 99 18.68 -4.04 1.26
N GLU A 100 17.90 -3.74 0.23
CA GLU A 100 18.08 -2.58 -0.60
C GLU A 100 16.86 -1.68 -0.49
N VAL A 101 17.12 -0.38 -0.30
CA VAL A 101 16.10 0.64 -0.23
C VAL A 101 16.40 1.68 -1.31
N VAL A 102 15.43 1.92 -2.19
CA VAL A 102 15.48 2.99 -3.19
C VAL A 102 14.33 3.95 -2.92
N ASP A 103 14.64 5.09 -2.31
CA ASP A 103 13.66 6.12 -1.98
C ASP A 103 13.69 7.27 -2.99
N SER A 104 12.64 7.36 -3.80
CA SER A 104 12.43 8.48 -4.73
C SER A 104 11.87 9.74 -4.04
N GLY A 105 11.58 9.66 -2.74
CA GLY A 105 10.98 10.71 -1.92
C GLY A 105 9.52 10.99 -2.27
N LEU A 106 8.86 10.01 -2.90
CA LEU A 106 7.50 10.08 -3.39
C LEU A 106 6.51 10.23 -2.24
N ALA A 107 5.58 11.17 -2.39
CA ALA A 107 4.52 11.41 -1.44
C ALA A 107 3.18 11.54 -2.15
N TYR A 108 2.14 11.10 -1.46
CA TYR A 108 0.77 11.07 -1.94
C TYR A 108 -0.14 11.86 -1.00
N ALA A 109 -1.14 12.48 -1.59
CA ALA A 109 -2.33 12.95 -0.90
C ALA A 109 -3.54 12.45 -1.70
N THR A 110 -4.46 11.78 -1.04
CA THR A 110 -5.62 11.15 -1.70
C THR A 110 -6.91 11.58 -1.03
N ARG A 111 -7.96 11.76 -1.83
CA ARG A 111 -9.31 12.09 -1.35
C ARG A 111 -10.35 11.36 -2.20
N LEU A 112 -11.43 10.91 -1.56
CA LEU A 112 -12.60 10.35 -2.24
C LEU A 112 -13.61 11.44 -2.56
N TYR A 113 -14.23 11.32 -3.72
CA TYR A 113 -15.29 12.19 -4.22
C TYR A 113 -16.48 11.36 -4.67
N GLU A 114 -17.67 11.90 -4.53
CA GLU A 114 -18.86 11.42 -5.21
C GLU A 114 -18.83 11.92 -6.66
N ALA A 115 -18.87 10.98 -7.60
CA ALA A 115 -18.91 11.33 -9.02
C ALA A 115 -20.25 11.97 -9.38
N PRO A 116 -20.26 12.94 -10.30
CA PRO A 116 -21.51 13.51 -10.81
C PRO A 116 -22.36 12.42 -11.48
N PRO A 117 -23.71 12.54 -11.50
CA PRO A 117 -24.61 11.47 -11.92
C PRO A 117 -24.25 10.79 -13.25
N GLY A 118 -23.85 11.57 -14.27
CA GLY A 118 -23.48 11.05 -15.59
C GLY A 118 -22.08 10.42 -15.69
N ALA A 119 -21.34 10.34 -14.58
CA ALA A 119 -19.99 9.81 -14.53
C ALA A 119 -19.77 8.79 -13.40
N ARG A 120 -20.86 8.29 -12.82
CA ARG A 120 -20.84 7.24 -11.79
C ARG A 120 -20.50 5.86 -12.36
N GLU A 121 -20.69 5.67 -13.66
CA GLU A 121 -20.45 4.41 -14.37
C GLU A 121 -19.61 4.66 -15.63
N GLY A 122 -18.70 3.74 -15.96
CA GLY A 122 -17.94 3.77 -17.21
C GLY A 122 -16.98 4.95 -17.40
N PHE A 123 -16.76 5.79 -16.37
CA PHE A 123 -15.80 6.89 -16.46
C PHE A 123 -14.38 6.35 -16.61
N PRO A 124 -13.51 6.93 -17.45
CA PRO A 124 -12.15 6.42 -17.61
C PRO A 124 -11.24 6.83 -16.45
N VAL A 125 -10.16 6.08 -16.25
CA VAL A 125 -9.02 6.55 -15.45
C VAL A 125 -8.40 7.76 -16.16
N VAL A 126 -8.12 8.82 -15.39
CA VAL A 126 -7.49 10.03 -15.90
C VAL A 126 -6.16 10.24 -15.19
N ASN A 127 -5.07 10.38 -15.94
CA ASN A 127 -3.73 10.63 -15.41
C ASN A 127 -3.15 11.93 -15.96
N VAL A 128 -2.64 12.78 -15.07
CA VAL A 128 -1.81 13.93 -15.40
C VAL A 128 -0.41 13.64 -14.87
N PHE A 129 0.48 13.20 -15.75
CA PHE A 129 1.88 12.96 -15.39
C PHE A 129 2.70 14.25 -15.41
N SER A 130 3.73 14.32 -14.57
CA SER A 130 4.77 15.35 -14.67
C SER A 130 5.48 15.32 -16.02
N ASP A 131 6.07 16.44 -16.42
CA ASP A 131 6.99 16.46 -17.56
C ASP A 131 8.38 15.99 -17.10
N TYR A 132 8.79 14.80 -17.55
CA TYR A 132 10.09 14.22 -17.20
C TYR A 132 11.28 14.99 -17.80
N ARG A 133 11.03 15.91 -18.75
CA ARG A 133 12.06 16.73 -19.39
C ARG A 133 12.34 18.02 -18.61
N ALA A 134 11.44 18.42 -17.73
CA ALA A 134 11.60 19.61 -16.92
C ALA A 134 12.44 19.27 -15.67
N PRO A 135 13.51 20.02 -15.35
CA PRO A 135 14.38 19.75 -14.20
C PRO A 135 13.76 20.27 -12.89
N VAL A 136 12.49 19.98 -12.66
CA VAL A 136 11.74 20.36 -11.46
C VAL A 136 11.18 19.12 -10.77
N PRO A 137 10.88 19.17 -9.46
CA PRO A 137 10.21 18.07 -8.79
C PRO A 137 8.93 17.65 -9.54
N GLY A 138 8.79 16.35 -9.77
CA GLY A 138 7.65 15.80 -10.48
C GLY A 138 6.38 15.97 -9.66
N ARG A 139 5.35 16.55 -10.28
CA ARG A 139 4.00 16.66 -9.72
C ARG A 139 3.02 16.04 -10.70
N SER A 140 2.23 15.10 -10.21
CA SER A 140 1.28 14.32 -10.99
C SER A 140 -0.04 14.18 -10.24
N ALA A 141 -1.08 13.75 -10.94
CA ALA A 141 -2.33 13.33 -10.33
C ALA A 141 -3.01 12.23 -11.13
N SER A 142 -3.76 11.40 -10.42
CA SER A 142 -4.65 10.40 -11.00
C SER A 142 -6.07 10.55 -10.46
N LEU A 143 -7.05 10.28 -11.30
CA LEU A 143 -8.44 10.04 -10.93
C LEU A 143 -8.78 8.63 -11.36
N VAL A 144 -9.17 7.82 -10.38
CA VAL A 144 -9.56 6.43 -10.56
C VAL A 144 -11.01 6.28 -10.09
N PRO A 145 -11.95 5.91 -10.97
CA PRO A 145 -13.28 5.52 -10.55
C PRO A 145 -13.19 4.27 -9.68
N VAL A 146 -13.90 4.25 -8.56
CA VAL A 146 -13.96 3.12 -7.64
C VAL A 146 -15.42 2.79 -7.34
N GLU A 147 -15.66 1.72 -6.60
CA GLU A 147 -17.00 1.21 -6.32
C GLU A 147 -17.94 2.28 -5.73
N GLY A 148 -19.25 2.17 -6.00
CA GLY A 148 -20.26 3.05 -5.43
C GLY A 148 -20.39 4.42 -6.08
N GLY A 149 -20.01 4.56 -7.36
CA GLY A 149 -20.13 5.83 -8.10
C GLY A 149 -19.20 6.92 -7.54
N ARG A 150 -18.01 6.51 -7.08
CA ARG A 150 -17.03 7.41 -6.44
C ARG A 150 -15.79 7.54 -7.31
N TRP A 151 -15.10 8.66 -7.14
CA TRP A 151 -13.77 8.90 -7.70
C TRP A 151 -12.75 8.96 -6.57
N MET A 152 -11.67 8.20 -6.70
CA MET A 152 -10.46 8.34 -5.89
C MET A 152 -9.48 9.21 -6.64
N ILE A 153 -9.16 10.37 -6.07
CA ILE A 153 -8.21 11.32 -6.67
C ILE A 153 -6.96 11.36 -5.81
N SER A 154 -5.82 11.06 -6.42
CA SER A 154 -4.51 11.02 -5.77
C SER A 154 -3.58 12.01 -6.42
N LEU A 155 -3.06 12.95 -5.63
CA LEU A 155 -1.99 13.85 -6.00
C LEU A 155 -0.67 13.23 -5.57
N THR A 156 0.32 13.32 -6.44
CA THR A 156 1.62 12.67 -6.25
C THR A 156 2.74 13.67 -6.49
N GLY A 157 3.76 13.65 -5.64
CA GLY A 157 4.91 14.53 -5.75
C GLY A 157 6.21 13.82 -5.40
N THR A 158 7.28 14.05 -6.18
CA THR A 158 8.63 13.62 -5.81
C THR A 158 9.24 14.56 -4.77
N ARG A 159 10.46 14.26 -4.31
CA ARG A 159 11.19 15.11 -3.35
C ARG A 159 11.26 16.56 -3.82
N GLY A 160 10.81 17.49 -2.95
CA GLY A 160 10.70 18.92 -3.27
C GLY A 160 9.39 19.35 -3.94
N GLY A 161 8.53 18.41 -4.34
CA GLY A 161 7.25 18.66 -5.00
C GLY A 161 6.06 18.01 -4.30
N ARG A 162 6.20 17.69 -3.01
CA ARG A 162 5.22 16.90 -2.25
C ARG A 162 3.84 17.57 -2.22
N PRO A 163 2.76 16.79 -2.36
CA PRO A 163 1.42 17.32 -2.24
C PRO A 163 1.13 17.69 -0.77
N PRO A 164 0.27 18.69 -0.56
CA PRO A 164 -0.14 19.10 0.77
C PRO A 164 -1.11 18.10 1.40
N ARG A 165 -1.22 18.11 2.73
CA ARG A 165 -2.17 17.28 3.49
C ARG A 165 -3.43 18.04 3.92
N ARG A 166 -3.46 19.36 3.71
CA ARG A 166 -4.61 20.21 4.03
C ARG A 166 -5.55 20.33 2.83
N GLU A 167 -6.85 20.46 3.10
CA GLU A 167 -7.88 20.45 2.05
C GLU A 167 -7.77 21.64 1.08
N ASP A 168 -7.58 22.84 1.62
CA ASP A 168 -7.45 24.09 0.86
C ASP A 168 -6.24 24.07 -0.08
N GLU A 169 -5.16 23.45 0.37
CA GLU A 169 -3.93 23.30 -0.39
C GLU A 169 -4.03 22.18 -1.46
N PHE A 170 -4.86 21.16 -1.23
CA PHE A 170 -5.07 20.03 -2.17
C PHE A 170 -5.58 20.51 -3.53
N ASP A 171 -6.61 21.36 -3.51
CA ASP A 171 -7.20 21.92 -4.73
C ASP A 171 -6.22 22.88 -5.44
N ALA A 172 -5.46 23.66 -4.66
CA ALA A 172 -4.43 24.54 -5.19
C ALA A 172 -3.32 23.75 -5.89
N PHE A 173 -2.88 22.63 -5.30
CA PHE A 173 -1.91 21.75 -5.90
C PHE A 173 -2.42 21.16 -7.22
N ALA A 174 -3.65 20.65 -7.24
CA ALA A 174 -4.28 20.12 -8.45
C ALA A 174 -4.36 21.16 -9.58
N ARG A 175 -4.65 22.43 -9.25
CA ARG A 175 -4.65 23.55 -10.22
C ARG A 175 -3.25 23.89 -10.73
N SER A 176 -2.22 23.70 -9.90
CA SER A 176 -0.82 23.99 -10.24
C SER A 176 -0.16 22.93 -11.14
N LEU A 177 -0.82 21.80 -11.37
CA LEU A 177 -0.31 20.75 -12.26
C LEU A 177 -0.19 21.28 -13.69
N ARG A 178 0.63 20.61 -14.50
CA ARG A 178 0.82 20.96 -15.92
C ARG A 178 -0.47 21.01 -16.76
N SER A 179 -1.55 20.42 -16.26
CA SER A 179 -2.88 20.47 -16.85
C SER A 179 -3.92 20.69 -15.75
N PRO A 180 -4.87 21.64 -15.91
CA PRO A 180 -5.92 21.88 -14.94
C PRO A 180 -7.03 20.82 -14.97
N LEU A 181 -6.89 19.76 -15.78
CA LEU A 181 -7.94 18.76 -16.02
C LEU A 181 -8.47 18.14 -14.73
N ILE A 182 -7.58 17.65 -13.85
CA ILE A 182 -7.98 17.02 -12.59
C ILE A 182 -8.68 18.04 -11.69
N ALA A 183 -8.17 19.27 -11.60
CA ALA A 183 -8.82 20.33 -10.83
C ALA A 183 -10.22 20.68 -11.35
N ARG A 184 -10.43 20.68 -12.67
CA ARG A 184 -11.75 20.89 -13.29
C ARG A 184 -12.72 19.74 -12.98
N LEU A 185 -12.23 18.49 -12.98
CA LEU A 185 -13.04 17.33 -12.60
C LEU A 185 -13.37 17.33 -11.11
N MET A 186 -12.43 17.71 -10.24
CA MET A 186 -12.69 17.89 -8.82
C MET A 186 -13.81 18.91 -8.57
N ALA A 187 -13.84 20.01 -9.32
CA ALA A 187 -14.85 21.06 -9.19
C ALA A 187 -16.28 20.60 -9.57
N THR A 188 -16.44 19.48 -10.28
CA THR A 188 -17.76 18.92 -10.62
C THR A 188 -18.21 17.80 -9.70
N ALA A 189 -17.40 17.46 -8.69
CA ALA A 189 -17.62 16.33 -7.80
C ALA A 189 -17.66 16.80 -6.34
N ARG A 190 -18.40 16.08 -5.48
CA ARG A 190 -18.51 16.42 -4.05
C ARG A 190 -17.47 15.64 -3.25
N PRO A 191 -16.62 16.28 -2.44
CA PRO A 191 -15.70 15.53 -1.59
C PRO A 191 -16.44 14.71 -0.52
N LEU A 192 -15.98 13.48 -0.28
CA LEU A 192 -16.58 12.55 0.67
C LEU A 192 -15.73 12.34 1.93
N THR A 193 -14.43 12.58 1.84
CA THR A 193 -13.47 12.38 2.95
C THR A 193 -12.59 13.60 3.14
N GLY A 194 -11.85 13.65 4.24
CA GLY A 194 -10.64 14.49 4.33
C GLY A 194 -9.53 13.97 3.41
N VAL A 195 -8.43 14.72 3.34
CA VAL A 195 -7.22 14.35 2.58
C VAL A 195 -6.37 13.38 3.40
N GLN A 196 -6.06 12.22 2.82
CA GLN A 196 -5.21 11.20 3.41
C GLN A 196 -3.81 11.27 2.80
N GLY A 197 -2.80 11.55 3.62
CA GLY A 197 -1.42 11.67 3.19
C GLY A 197 -0.61 10.40 3.43
N SER A 198 0.15 9.96 2.42
CA SER A 198 1.13 8.88 2.57
C SER A 198 2.51 9.33 2.10
N SER A 199 3.54 9.03 2.90
CA SER A 199 4.94 9.33 2.59
C SER A 199 5.83 8.09 2.57
N THR A 200 5.23 6.90 2.66
CA THR A 200 5.94 5.63 2.85
C THR A 200 6.02 4.87 1.54
N ALA A 201 6.63 5.48 0.53
CA ALA A 201 6.66 4.96 -0.84
C ALA A 201 8.07 4.64 -1.33
N ALA A 202 9.02 4.34 -0.43
CA ALA A 202 10.32 3.80 -0.86
C ALA A 202 10.13 2.38 -1.45
N ASN A 203 10.91 2.06 -2.48
CA ASN A 203 11.09 0.67 -2.87
C ASN A 203 11.97 -0.02 -1.83
N ARG A 204 11.64 -1.24 -1.44
CA ARG A 204 12.42 -2.04 -0.51
C ARG A 204 12.44 -3.48 -0.97
N ARG A 205 13.60 -4.13 -0.92
CA ARG A 205 13.74 -5.55 -1.18
C ARG A 205 14.58 -6.20 -0.09
N PHE A 206 13.99 -7.19 0.56
CA PHE A 206 14.64 -8.04 1.54
C PHE A 206 15.13 -9.32 0.86
N TYR A 207 16.44 -9.56 0.86
CA TYR A 207 17.06 -10.63 0.08
C TYR A 207 17.20 -11.92 0.90
N CYS A 208 16.07 -12.58 1.23
CA CYS A 208 16.05 -13.87 1.93
C CYS A 208 16.99 -14.90 1.28
N GLU A 209 17.06 -14.91 -0.06
CA GLU A 209 17.91 -15.81 -0.85
C GLU A 209 19.42 -15.56 -0.69
N ARG A 210 19.79 -14.43 -0.06
CA ARG A 210 21.19 -14.07 0.25
C ARG A 210 21.52 -14.25 1.74
N ALA A 211 20.59 -14.76 2.55
CA ALA A 211 20.87 -15.08 3.93
C ALA A 211 21.89 -16.22 4.00
N THR A 212 22.91 -16.09 4.85
CA THR A 212 23.90 -17.16 5.08
C THR A 212 23.31 -18.36 5.80
N ALA A 213 22.31 -18.12 6.65
CA ALA A 213 21.50 -19.14 7.30
C ALA A 213 20.07 -18.59 7.41
N TRP A 214 19.13 -19.24 6.72
CA TRP A 214 17.70 -18.94 6.84
C TRP A 214 17.04 -20.00 7.72
N PRO A 215 16.23 -19.64 8.73
CA PRO A 215 15.60 -20.62 9.61
C PRO A 215 14.54 -21.43 8.86
N ASP A 216 14.49 -22.73 9.15
CA ASP A 216 13.38 -23.59 8.72
C ASP A 216 12.06 -23.10 9.33
N GLY A 217 10.93 -23.39 8.66
CA GLY A 217 9.61 -23.05 9.18
C GLY A 217 9.23 -21.58 9.06
N LEU A 218 9.96 -20.77 8.28
CA LEU A 218 9.64 -19.37 8.02
C LEU A 218 9.60 -19.04 6.51
N VAL A 219 8.51 -18.45 6.05
CA VAL A 219 8.31 -17.91 4.70
C VAL A 219 7.90 -16.44 4.79
N VAL A 220 8.27 -15.62 3.80
CA VAL A 220 7.98 -14.17 3.78
C VAL A 220 7.32 -13.82 2.45
N LEU A 221 6.20 -13.11 2.47
CA LEU A 221 5.41 -12.77 1.28
C LEU A 221 4.99 -11.29 1.25
N GLY A 222 4.64 -10.81 0.05
CA GLY A 222 4.16 -9.45 -0.18
C GLY A 222 5.17 -8.37 0.21
N ASP A 223 4.66 -7.23 0.69
CA ASP A 223 5.46 -6.05 1.09
C ASP A 223 6.44 -6.33 2.25
N SER A 224 6.34 -7.48 2.94
CA SER A 224 7.35 -7.93 3.90
C SER A 224 8.66 -8.31 3.18
N LEU A 225 8.55 -8.91 1.98
CA LEU A 225 9.69 -9.35 1.17
C LEU A 225 10.13 -8.26 0.18
N VAL A 226 9.21 -7.76 -0.64
CA VAL A 226 9.47 -6.71 -1.63
C VAL A 226 8.30 -5.74 -1.65
N ALA A 227 8.59 -4.47 -1.41
CA ALA A 227 7.61 -3.40 -1.39
C ALA A 227 7.99 -2.37 -2.45
N PHE A 228 7.13 -2.14 -3.43
CA PHE A 228 7.38 -1.14 -4.46
C PHE A 228 6.69 0.19 -4.15
N ASN A 229 7.19 1.26 -4.75
CA ASN A 229 6.48 2.52 -4.86
C ASN A 229 5.34 2.33 -5.86
N PRO A 230 4.14 2.90 -5.61
CA PRO A 230 2.96 2.52 -6.38
C PRO A 230 2.84 3.28 -7.71
N ILE A 231 3.90 3.95 -8.20
CA ILE A 231 3.83 4.75 -9.44
C ILE A 231 3.46 3.90 -10.67
N TYR A 232 3.78 2.61 -10.63
CA TYR A 232 3.50 1.64 -11.69
C TYR A 232 2.34 0.69 -11.36
N GLY A 233 1.66 0.88 -10.22
CA GLY A 233 0.55 0.00 -9.81
C GLY A 233 0.97 -1.43 -9.44
N HIS A 234 2.24 -1.65 -9.09
CA HIS A 234 2.73 -2.93 -8.59
C HIS A 234 2.55 -3.04 -7.07
N GLY A 235 2.12 -4.20 -6.59
CA GLY A 235 1.97 -4.57 -5.17
C GLY A 235 1.88 -6.07 -5.00
#